data_AF-A0A7W6F7J8-F1
#
_entry.id   AF-A0A7W6F7J8-F1
#
_cell.length_a   1.000
_cell.length_b   1.000
_cell.length_c   1.000
_cell.angle_alpha   90.00
_cell.angle_beta   90.00
_cell.angle_gamma   90.00
#
_symmetry.space_group_name_H-M   'P 1'
#
loop_
_entity.id
_entity.type
_entity.pdbx_description
1 polymer ?
#
loop_
_entity_poly.entity_id
_entity_poly.type
_entity_poly.pdbx_seq_one_letter_code
_entity_poly.pdbx_strand_id
1 'polypeptide(L)'
;MAKVLVLYYSSWGHVEALANAAAEGARETGAEVTVKRVPELVPDEVARQSHYKLDQAAPIATPNELADYDAIIFGTPTRYGNMAAQMKQFLDQTGGLWMQGKLVGKVGSVFASTGSQHGGQETTITSFHTVLLHHGMVIVGLPYAFQGQMGVEEVKGGTPYGATTIAGGDGSRQPSPVELDGARFQGKHVAGIAAKLSA
;
A
#
# COMPACT_ATOMS: atom_id res chain seq x y z
N MET A 1 -3.73 13.78 17.05
CA MET A 1 -3.90 12.36 16.70
C MET A 1 -3.70 12.25 15.20
N ALA A 2 -2.81 11.39 14.73
CA ALA A 2 -2.54 11.28 13.30
C ALA A 2 -3.73 10.65 12.56
N LYS A 3 -4.08 11.22 11.41
CA LYS A 3 -5.03 10.65 10.46
C LYS A 3 -4.28 9.85 9.41
N VAL A 4 -4.56 8.55 9.33
CA VAL A 4 -3.88 7.62 8.42
C VAL A 4 -4.87 7.07 7.42
N LEU A 5 -4.56 7.24 6.13
CA LEU A 5 -5.24 6.56 5.05
C LEU A 5 -4.44 5.32 4.62
N VAL A 6 -5.08 4.16 4.62
CA VAL A 6 -4.59 3.00 3.87
C VAL A 6 -5.38 2.93 2.57
N LEU A 7 -4.72 3.29 1.46
CA LEU A 7 -5.32 3.35 0.14
C LEU A 7 -4.75 2.25 -0.75
N TYR A 8 -5.60 1.44 -1.37
CA TYR A 8 -5.10 0.33 -2.17
C TYR A 8 -5.86 0.05 -3.47
N TYR A 9 -5.23 -0.69 -4.36
CA TYR A 9 -5.89 -1.43 -5.42
C TYR A 9 -5.68 -2.92 -5.20
N SER A 10 -6.70 -3.76 -5.45
CA SER A 10 -6.58 -5.22 -5.31
C SER A 10 -7.51 -5.92 -6.31
N SER A 11 -6.95 -6.78 -7.16
CA SER A 11 -7.75 -7.58 -8.10
C SER A 11 -8.29 -8.86 -7.44
N TRP A 12 -7.47 -9.57 -6.66
CA TRP A 12 -7.78 -10.90 -6.10
C TRP A 12 -7.69 -10.97 -4.57
N GLY A 13 -7.63 -9.84 -3.85
CA GLY A 13 -7.68 -9.81 -2.38
C GLY A 13 -6.33 -9.81 -1.66
N HIS A 14 -5.22 -10.20 -2.29
CA HIS A 14 -3.90 -10.23 -1.63
C HIS A 14 -3.47 -8.87 -1.04
N VAL A 15 -3.67 -7.79 -1.81
CA VAL A 15 -3.31 -6.43 -1.37
C VAL A 15 -4.32 -5.90 -0.36
N GLU A 16 -5.58 -6.29 -0.46
CA GLU A 16 -6.60 -5.98 0.56
C GLU A 16 -6.24 -6.60 1.91
N ALA A 17 -5.75 -7.85 1.93
CA ALA A 17 -5.31 -8.50 3.16
C ALA A 17 -4.13 -7.75 3.81
N LEU A 18 -3.12 -7.35 3.03
CA LEU A 18 -2.04 -6.50 3.53
C LEU A 18 -2.53 -5.12 3.99
N ALA A 19 -3.50 -4.51 3.29
CA ALA A 19 -4.09 -3.23 3.66
C ALA A 19 -4.77 -3.31 5.02
N ASN A 20 -5.53 -4.38 5.27
CA ASN A 20 -6.19 -4.60 6.56
C ASN A 20 -5.17 -4.80 7.70
N ALA A 21 -4.09 -5.55 7.46
CA ALA A 21 -3.02 -5.72 8.44
C ALA A 21 -2.29 -4.40 8.74
N ALA A 22 -1.96 -3.61 7.71
CA ALA A 22 -1.37 -2.28 7.89
C ALA A 22 -2.31 -1.33 8.66
N ALA A 23 -3.61 -1.37 8.36
CA ALA A 23 -4.60 -0.58 9.08
C ALA A 23 -4.70 -0.99 10.55
N GLU A 24 -4.66 -2.29 10.85
CA GLU A 24 -4.64 -2.80 12.22
C GLU A 24 -3.42 -2.28 12.98
N GLY A 25 -2.22 -2.40 12.41
CA GLY A 25 -1.01 -1.90 13.03
C GLY A 25 -1.01 -0.38 13.25
N ALA A 26 -1.54 0.39 12.30
CA ALA A 26 -1.70 1.84 12.47
C ALA A 26 -2.67 2.19 13.61
N ARG A 27 -3.76 1.43 13.80
CA ARG A 27 -4.71 1.66 14.91
C ARG A 27 -4.09 1.42 16.28
N GLU A 28 -3.10 0.52 16.40
CA GLU A 28 -2.40 0.27 17.67
C GLU A 28 -1.70 1.52 18.23
N THR A 29 -1.40 2.54 17.41
CA THR A 29 -0.81 3.80 17.88
C THR A 29 -1.85 4.80 18.37
N GLY A 30 -3.15 4.45 18.33
CA GLY A 30 -4.26 5.37 18.60
C GLY A 30 -4.53 6.35 17.45
N ALA A 31 -4.03 6.09 16.23
CA ALA A 31 -4.32 6.90 15.05
C ALA A 31 -5.78 6.72 14.58
N GLU A 32 -6.33 7.76 13.95
CA GLU A 32 -7.59 7.66 13.22
C GLU A 32 -7.30 7.02 11.85
N VAL A 33 -7.73 5.78 11.62
CA VAL A 33 -7.36 5.01 10.43
C VAL A 33 -8.55 4.76 9.52
N THR A 34 -8.46 5.24 8.28
CA THR A 34 -9.42 4.97 7.21
C THR A 34 -8.82 4.01 6.19
N VAL A 35 -9.59 3.02 5.73
CA VAL A 35 -9.20 2.12 4.64
C VAL A 35 -10.08 2.41 3.42
N LYS A 36 -9.47 2.70 2.27
CA LYS A 36 -10.17 2.94 1.01
C LYS A 36 -9.49 2.21 -0.14
N ARG A 37 -10.22 2.07 -1.25
CA ARG A 37 -9.68 1.52 -2.50
C ARG A 37 -9.82 2.50 -3.67
N VAL A 38 -8.97 2.38 -4.67
CA VAL A 38 -9.08 3.17 -5.91
C VAL A 38 -10.14 2.58 -6.85
N PRO A 39 -10.70 3.37 -7.77
CA PRO A 39 -11.64 2.87 -8.79
C PRO A 39 -11.06 1.76 -9.66
N GLU A 40 -11.94 0.87 -10.13
CA GLU A 40 -11.58 -0.16 -11.12
C GLU A 40 -11.63 0.42 -12.55
N LEU A 41 -10.71 -0.04 -13.41
CA LEU A 41 -10.64 0.31 -14.82
C LEU A 41 -11.02 -0.85 -15.74
N VAL A 42 -10.88 -2.08 -15.25
CA VAL A 42 -11.29 -3.27 -15.98
C VAL A 42 -12.82 -3.29 -16.08
N PRO A 43 -13.39 -3.49 -17.28
CA PRO A 43 -14.83 -3.64 -17.44
C PRO A 43 -15.38 -4.77 -16.55
N ASP A 44 -16.55 -4.56 -15.95
CA ASP A 44 -17.15 -5.48 -14.96
C ASP A 44 -17.21 -6.93 -15.48
N GLU A 45 -17.62 -7.13 -16.74
CA GLU A 45 -17.66 -8.47 -17.36
C GLU A 45 -16.28 -9.15 -17.41
N VAL A 46 -15.24 -8.41 -17.80
CA VAL A 46 -13.86 -8.93 -17.84
C VAL A 46 -13.35 -9.24 -16.44
N ALA A 47 -13.69 -8.40 -15.46
CA ALA A 47 -13.31 -8.61 -14.07
C ALA A 47 -13.97 -9.87 -13.49
N ARG A 48 -15.26 -10.11 -13.77
CA ARG A 48 -15.98 -11.33 -13.36
C ARG A 48 -15.39 -12.58 -14.01
N GLN A 49 -15.14 -12.54 -15.32
CA GLN A 49 -14.50 -13.64 -16.05
C GLN A 49 -13.09 -13.96 -15.54
N SER A 50 -12.38 -12.94 -15.06
CA SER A 50 -11.03 -13.08 -14.48
C SER A 50 -11.05 -13.39 -12.97
N HIS A 51 -12.23 -13.69 -12.41
CA HIS A 51 -12.43 -14.01 -10.99
C HIS A 51 -11.91 -12.94 -10.02
N TYR A 52 -12.04 -11.67 -10.39
CA TYR A 52 -11.67 -10.58 -9.47
C TYR A 52 -12.58 -10.61 -8.24
N LYS A 53 -12.02 -10.26 -7.09
CA LYS A 53 -12.78 -10.04 -5.87
C LYS A 53 -13.45 -8.66 -5.97
N LEU A 54 -14.73 -8.63 -6.32
CA LEU A 54 -15.47 -7.37 -6.55
C LEU A 54 -16.16 -6.83 -5.29
N ASP A 55 -16.41 -7.69 -4.30
CA ASP A 55 -17.13 -7.44 -3.06
C ASP A 55 -16.20 -6.99 -1.91
N GLN A 56 -15.32 -6.03 -2.20
CA GLN A 56 -14.39 -5.49 -1.20
C GLN A 56 -15.07 -4.40 -0.36
N ALA A 57 -14.97 -4.51 0.96
CA ALA A 57 -15.70 -3.67 1.92
C ALA A 57 -15.24 -2.20 1.92
N ALA A 58 -13.99 -1.93 1.52
CA ALA A 58 -13.45 -0.57 1.52
C ALA A 58 -14.16 0.32 0.49
N PRO A 59 -14.61 1.53 0.87
CA PRO A 59 -15.22 2.46 -0.07
C PRO A 59 -14.20 2.99 -1.09
N ILE A 60 -14.70 3.51 -2.20
CA ILE A 60 -13.87 4.14 -3.24
C ILE A 60 -13.35 5.49 -2.75
N ALA A 61 -12.06 5.75 -2.95
CA ALA A 61 -11.45 7.03 -2.67
C ALA A 61 -11.64 8.04 -3.80
N THR A 62 -11.58 9.33 -3.46
CA THR A 62 -11.45 10.43 -4.43
C THR A 62 -10.07 11.08 -4.33
N PRO A 63 -9.47 11.62 -5.41
CA PRO A 63 -8.13 12.19 -5.33
C PRO A 63 -7.99 13.34 -4.31
N ASN A 64 -9.00 14.19 -4.15
CA ASN A 64 -8.88 15.39 -3.33
C ASN A 64 -8.79 15.11 -1.82
N GLU A 65 -9.37 14.01 -1.34
CA GLU A 65 -9.38 13.69 0.09
C GLU A 65 -8.00 13.27 0.62
N LEU A 66 -7.03 12.98 -0.26
CA LEU A 66 -5.66 12.68 0.17
C LEU A 66 -5.07 13.82 1.04
N ALA A 67 -5.52 15.05 0.84
CA ALA A 67 -5.09 16.21 1.61
C ALA A 67 -5.51 16.15 3.10
N ASP A 68 -6.53 15.35 3.43
CA ASP A 68 -7.16 15.31 4.76
C ASP A 68 -6.42 14.39 5.76
N TYR A 69 -5.41 13.66 5.29
CA TYR A 69 -4.65 12.69 6.07
C TYR A 69 -3.22 13.16 6.36
N ASP A 70 -2.65 12.77 7.49
CA ASP A 70 -1.26 13.07 7.84
C ASP A 70 -0.29 12.05 7.25
N ALA A 71 -0.79 10.82 7.03
CA ALA A 71 -0.06 9.76 6.37
C ALA A 71 -0.94 8.98 5.40
N ILE A 72 -0.32 8.51 4.31
CA ILE A 72 -0.97 7.64 3.34
C ILE A 72 -0.07 6.42 3.09
N ILE A 73 -0.63 5.23 3.30
CA ILE A 73 0.00 3.94 3.03
C ILE A 73 -0.66 3.35 1.78
N PHE A 74 0.09 3.29 0.68
CA PHE A 74 -0.39 2.87 -0.63
C PHE A 74 -0.16 1.37 -0.87
N GLY A 75 -1.19 0.64 -1.28
CA GLY A 75 -1.12 -0.77 -1.66
C GLY A 75 -1.37 -0.98 -3.14
N THR A 76 -0.49 -1.72 -3.83
CA THR A 76 -0.73 -2.10 -5.23
C THR A 76 -0.20 -3.50 -5.57
N PRO A 77 -0.89 -4.30 -6.38
CA PRO A 77 -0.25 -5.45 -7.00
C PRO A 77 0.76 -4.93 -8.03
N THR A 78 1.83 -5.68 -8.25
CA THR A 78 2.78 -5.37 -9.32
C THR A 78 2.15 -5.58 -10.69
N ARG A 79 2.51 -4.73 -11.64
CA ARG A 79 2.39 -4.95 -13.07
C ARG A 79 3.76 -4.69 -13.69
N TYR A 80 4.50 -5.77 -13.90
CA TYR A 80 5.86 -5.75 -14.47
C TYR A 80 6.82 -4.79 -13.74
N GLY A 81 6.84 -4.84 -12.39
CA GLY A 81 7.72 -3.99 -11.58
C GLY A 81 7.24 -2.56 -11.38
N ASN A 82 6.00 -2.24 -11.75
CA ASN A 82 5.34 -0.96 -11.53
C ASN A 82 4.01 -1.13 -10.78
N MET A 83 3.45 -0.02 -10.30
CA MET A 83 2.08 0.02 -9.78
C MET A 83 1.05 -0.37 -10.87
N ALA A 84 -0.11 -0.85 -10.44
CA ALA A 84 -1.21 -1.16 -11.36
C ALA A 84 -1.78 0.11 -12.01
N ALA A 85 -2.33 -0.02 -13.21
CA ALA A 85 -2.88 1.10 -13.98
C ALA A 85 -3.99 1.85 -13.21
N GLN A 86 -4.78 1.14 -12.40
CA GLN A 86 -5.82 1.69 -11.53
C GLN A 86 -5.23 2.67 -10.52
N MET A 87 -4.14 2.28 -9.84
CA MET A 87 -3.43 3.15 -8.92
C MET A 87 -2.78 4.33 -9.66
N LYS A 88 -2.16 4.06 -10.81
CA LYS A 88 -1.52 5.11 -11.63
C LYS A 88 -2.53 6.16 -12.10
N GLN A 89 -3.69 5.74 -12.61
CA GLN A 89 -4.73 6.67 -13.07
C GLN A 89 -5.31 7.48 -11.91
N PHE A 90 -5.49 6.88 -10.73
CA PHE A 90 -5.91 7.62 -9.54
C PHE A 90 -4.89 8.72 -9.18
N LEU A 91 -3.60 8.38 -9.17
CA LEU A 91 -2.53 9.35 -8.87
C LEU A 91 -2.37 10.41 -9.97
N ASP A 92 -2.64 10.09 -11.24
CA ASP A 92 -2.59 11.06 -12.34
C ASP A 92 -3.64 12.16 -12.22
N GLN A 93 -4.70 11.95 -11.45
CA GLN A 93 -5.72 12.95 -11.15
C GLN A 93 -5.31 13.91 -10.02
N THR A 94 -4.16 13.69 -9.37
CA THR A 94 -3.72 14.49 -8.22
C THR A 94 -2.93 15.75 -8.62
N GLY A 95 -2.92 16.13 -9.89
CA GLY A 95 -2.19 17.32 -10.39
C GLY A 95 -2.60 18.63 -9.68
N GLY A 96 -3.87 18.76 -9.29
CA GLY A 96 -4.34 19.91 -8.50
C GLY A 96 -3.76 19.94 -7.09
N LEU A 97 -3.66 18.79 -6.42
CA LEU A 97 -3.02 18.67 -5.10
C LEU A 97 -1.52 18.96 -5.18
N TRP A 98 -0.86 18.44 -6.23
CA TRP A 98 0.55 18.67 -6.50
C TRP A 98 0.85 20.16 -6.67
N MET A 99 0.11 20.84 -7.54
CA MET A 99 0.34 22.27 -7.83
C MET A 99 0.15 23.15 -6.59
N GLN A 100 -0.72 22.74 -5.67
CA GLN A 100 -0.99 23.45 -4.41
C GLN A 100 -0.10 22.99 -3.24
N GLY A 101 0.80 22.02 -3.45
CA GLY A 101 1.65 21.47 -2.40
C GLY A 101 0.89 20.77 -1.27
N LYS A 102 -0.33 20.26 -1.52
CA LYS A 102 -1.22 19.73 -0.47
C LYS A 102 -0.72 18.45 0.19
N LEU A 103 0.20 17.73 -0.45
CA LEU A 103 0.79 16.51 0.10
C LEU A 103 2.22 16.71 0.64
N VAL A 104 2.76 17.93 0.55
CA VAL A 104 4.11 18.23 1.01
C VAL A 104 4.21 18.02 2.53
N GLY A 105 5.25 17.30 2.96
CA GLY A 105 5.51 17.01 4.37
C GLY A 105 4.68 15.87 4.98
N LYS A 106 3.64 15.38 4.29
CA LYS A 106 2.87 14.21 4.73
C LYS A 106 3.71 12.93 4.61
N VAL A 107 3.42 11.93 5.43
CA VAL A 107 4.13 10.64 5.37
C VAL A 107 3.56 9.78 4.25
N GLY A 108 4.43 9.29 3.37
CA GLY A 108 4.11 8.36 2.30
C GLY A 108 4.77 7.00 2.53
N SER A 109 4.03 5.92 2.36
CA SER A 109 4.55 4.56 2.49
C SER A 109 3.88 3.63 1.49
N VAL A 110 4.53 2.52 1.12
CA VAL A 110 4.03 1.62 0.06
C VAL A 110 4.19 0.16 0.48
N PHE A 111 3.21 -0.67 0.12
CA PHE A 111 3.31 -2.13 0.16
C PHE A 111 2.83 -2.74 -1.17
N ALA A 112 3.28 -3.95 -1.49
CA ALA A 112 3.00 -4.56 -2.79
C ALA A 112 2.73 -6.07 -2.75
N SER A 113 2.20 -6.60 -3.85
CA SER A 113 2.04 -8.04 -4.07
C SER A 113 2.61 -8.44 -5.43
N THR A 114 3.34 -9.55 -5.49
CA THR A 114 3.93 -10.08 -6.74
C THR A 114 3.53 -11.53 -7.01
N GLY A 115 3.62 -11.97 -8.27
CA GLY A 115 3.41 -13.38 -8.62
C GLY A 115 4.64 -14.27 -8.33
N SER A 116 5.84 -13.70 -8.32
CA SER A 116 7.11 -14.42 -8.13
C SER A 116 8.03 -13.73 -7.13
N GLN A 117 9.02 -14.47 -6.61
CA GLN A 117 9.91 -14.03 -5.52
C GLN A 117 10.69 -12.74 -5.83
N HIS A 118 11.06 -12.51 -7.08
CA HIS A 118 11.85 -11.33 -7.48
C HIS A 118 11.22 -10.55 -8.64
N GLY A 119 9.98 -10.87 -9.01
CA GLY A 119 9.23 -10.23 -10.09
C GLY A 119 8.70 -8.84 -9.74
N GLY A 120 9.53 -8.00 -9.14
CA GLY A 120 9.20 -6.63 -8.78
C GLY A 120 8.80 -6.38 -7.33
N GLN A 121 9.22 -7.25 -6.39
CA GLN A 121 9.00 -7.03 -4.94
C GLN A 121 9.53 -5.67 -4.50
N GLU A 122 10.72 -5.32 -4.97
CA GLU A 122 11.40 -4.07 -4.61
C GLU A 122 11.08 -2.95 -5.61
N THR A 123 11.16 -3.22 -6.91
CA THR A 123 11.05 -2.19 -7.96
C THR A 123 9.66 -1.58 -8.06
N THR A 124 8.61 -2.34 -7.75
CA THR A 124 7.24 -1.78 -7.66
C THR A 124 7.18 -0.68 -6.60
N ILE A 125 7.86 -0.89 -5.46
CA ILE A 125 7.86 0.07 -4.35
C ILE A 125 8.75 1.27 -4.67
N THR A 126 9.99 1.03 -5.13
CA THR A 126 10.92 2.14 -5.39
C THR A 126 10.47 3.02 -6.55
N SER A 127 9.83 2.47 -7.59
CA SER A 127 9.19 3.26 -8.64
C SER A 127 8.00 4.09 -8.10
N PHE A 128 7.19 3.52 -7.20
CA PHE A 128 6.11 4.25 -6.53
C PHE A 128 6.65 5.43 -5.72
N HIS A 129 7.75 5.24 -4.98
CA HIS A 129 8.39 6.32 -4.22
C HIS A 129 8.73 7.54 -5.08
N THR A 130 9.03 7.37 -6.36
CA THR A 130 9.25 8.49 -7.29
C THR A 130 8.02 9.41 -7.35
N VAL A 131 6.81 8.85 -7.45
CA VAL A 131 5.57 9.65 -7.46
C VAL A 131 5.35 10.36 -6.13
N LEU A 132 5.63 9.69 -5.00
CA LEU A 132 5.48 10.26 -3.66
C LEU A 132 6.46 11.41 -3.41
N LEU A 133 7.70 11.28 -3.89
CA LEU A 133 8.71 12.32 -3.82
C LEU A 133 8.33 13.56 -4.66
N HIS A 134 7.74 13.37 -5.84
CA HIS A 134 7.20 14.47 -6.64
C HIS A 134 6.08 15.26 -5.92
N HIS A 135 5.32 14.59 -5.05
CA HIS A 135 4.33 15.21 -4.17
C HIS A 135 4.92 15.83 -2.90
N GLY A 136 6.24 15.73 -2.68
CA GLY A 136 6.93 16.26 -1.51
C GLY A 136 6.67 15.47 -0.21
N MET A 137 6.29 14.20 -0.32
CA MET A 137 6.02 13.35 0.84
C MET A 137 7.32 12.86 1.51
N VAL A 138 7.25 12.63 2.81
CA VAL A 138 8.31 11.97 3.60
C VAL A 138 8.15 10.45 3.48
N ILE A 139 9.12 9.79 2.86
CA ILE A 139 9.05 8.34 2.60
C ILE A 139 9.41 7.53 3.85
N VAL A 140 8.55 6.58 4.22
CA VAL A 140 8.78 5.64 5.32
C VAL A 140 8.60 4.20 4.82
N GLY A 141 9.62 3.36 4.98
CA GLY A 141 9.61 1.95 4.59
C GLY A 141 9.31 0.98 5.75
N LEU A 142 9.86 -0.23 5.66
CA LEU A 142 9.77 -1.28 6.69
C LEU A 142 11.17 -1.52 7.31
N PRO A 143 11.48 -0.93 8.47
CA PRO A 143 12.80 -1.07 9.09
C PRO A 143 13.13 -2.53 9.45
N TYR A 144 14.42 -2.89 9.39
CA TYR A 144 14.93 -4.20 9.86
C TYR A 144 14.67 -4.47 11.36
N ALA A 145 14.21 -3.48 12.13
CA ALA A 145 13.65 -3.73 13.46
C ALA A 145 12.50 -4.77 13.43
N PHE A 146 11.76 -4.85 12.33
CA PHE A 146 10.95 -6.02 12.02
C PHE A 146 11.85 -7.16 11.54
N GLN A 147 12.22 -8.06 12.44
CA GLN A 147 13.15 -9.17 12.15
C GLN A 147 12.54 -10.22 11.21
N GLY A 148 11.20 -10.28 11.07
CA GLY A 148 10.50 -11.26 10.24
C GLY A 148 10.85 -11.19 8.75
N GLN A 149 11.32 -10.02 8.26
CA GLN A 149 11.80 -9.86 6.87
C GLN A 149 13.20 -10.44 6.63
N MET A 150 13.88 -10.94 7.66
CA MET A 150 15.17 -11.62 7.55
C MET A 150 15.01 -13.14 7.56
N GLY A 151 16.08 -13.86 7.23
CA GLY A 151 16.11 -15.33 7.24
C GLY A 151 15.67 -15.95 5.92
N VAL A 152 15.97 -17.25 5.77
CA VAL A 152 15.89 -17.99 4.48
C VAL A 152 15.15 -19.33 4.60
N GLU A 153 14.47 -19.57 5.73
CA GLU A 153 13.81 -20.85 6.04
C GLU A 153 12.52 -21.07 5.22
N GLU A 154 11.88 -20.00 4.76
CA GLU A 154 10.64 -20.06 3.99
C GLU A 154 10.58 -18.96 2.92
N VAL A 155 9.83 -19.23 1.84
CA VAL A 155 9.53 -18.22 0.83
C VAL A 155 8.53 -17.21 1.40
N LYS A 156 8.97 -15.96 1.50
CA LYS A 156 8.18 -14.83 2.01
C LYS A 156 8.49 -13.54 1.25
N GLY A 157 7.51 -12.66 1.21
CA GLY A 157 7.70 -11.25 0.92
C GLY A 157 8.30 -10.48 2.09
N GLY A 158 8.33 -9.16 1.94
CA GLY A 158 9.00 -8.24 2.84
C GLY A 158 10.25 -7.65 2.19
N THR A 159 10.34 -6.33 2.22
CA THR A 159 11.51 -5.57 1.76
C THR A 159 11.74 -4.40 2.70
N PRO A 160 12.97 -3.86 2.81
CA PRO A 160 13.19 -2.66 3.62
C PRO A 160 12.44 -1.42 3.07
N TYR A 161 12.05 -1.44 1.79
CA TYR A 161 11.30 -0.36 1.16
C TYR A 161 9.81 -0.38 1.54
N GLY A 162 9.29 -1.52 1.98
CA GLY A 162 7.90 -1.73 2.35
C GLY A 162 7.53 -3.22 2.39
N ALA A 163 6.46 -3.55 3.12
CA ALA A 163 5.95 -4.91 3.22
C ALA A 163 5.49 -5.42 1.85
N THR A 164 5.65 -6.72 1.61
CA THR A 164 5.12 -7.35 0.41
C THR A 164 4.63 -8.77 0.66
N THR A 165 3.87 -9.31 -0.28
CA THR A 165 3.41 -10.70 -0.30
C THR A 165 3.62 -11.32 -1.69
N ILE A 166 3.74 -12.65 -1.73
CA ILE A 166 3.87 -13.43 -2.98
C ILE A 166 2.58 -14.22 -3.20
N ALA A 167 1.88 -13.94 -4.31
CA ALA A 167 0.62 -14.60 -4.67
C ALA A 167 0.83 -15.95 -5.40
N GLY A 168 2.04 -16.23 -5.87
CA GLY A 168 2.32 -17.39 -6.72
C GLY A 168 1.89 -17.19 -8.17
N GLY A 169 2.35 -18.08 -9.06
CA GLY A 169 2.11 -17.94 -10.52
C GLY A 169 0.64 -18.07 -10.92
N ASP A 170 -0.15 -18.79 -10.14
CA ASP A 170 -1.59 -18.96 -10.32
C ASP A 170 -2.42 -18.05 -9.40
N GLY A 171 -1.78 -17.25 -8.54
CA GLY A 171 -2.45 -16.38 -7.57
C GLY A 171 -3.11 -17.11 -6.39
N SER A 172 -2.83 -18.41 -6.18
CA SER A 172 -3.47 -19.19 -5.11
C SER A 172 -2.87 -18.95 -3.73
N ARG A 173 -1.59 -18.56 -3.64
CA ARG A 173 -0.88 -18.36 -2.37
C ARG A 173 -1.39 -17.09 -1.68
N GLN A 174 -2.03 -17.26 -0.52
CA GLN A 174 -2.43 -16.15 0.32
C GLN A 174 -1.24 -15.59 1.13
N PRO A 175 -1.32 -14.33 1.61
CA PRO A 175 -0.29 -13.77 2.46
C PRO A 175 -0.03 -14.65 3.69
N SER A 176 1.24 -14.95 3.94
CA SER A 176 1.62 -15.73 5.12
C SER A 176 1.54 -14.88 6.40
N PRO A 177 1.51 -15.51 7.59
CA PRO A 177 1.50 -14.77 8.86
C PRO A 177 2.64 -13.75 8.97
N VAL A 178 3.87 -14.11 8.57
CA VAL A 178 5.02 -13.19 8.62
C VAL A 178 4.88 -12.00 7.65
N GLU A 179 4.23 -12.18 6.51
CA GLU A 179 3.97 -11.09 5.55
C GLU A 179 2.90 -10.12 6.10
N LEU A 180 1.85 -10.66 6.74
CA LEU A 180 0.83 -9.87 7.43
C LEU A 180 1.42 -9.10 8.63
N ASP A 181 2.28 -9.75 9.42
CA ASP A 181 2.99 -9.11 10.53
C ASP A 181 3.90 -7.98 10.05
N GLY A 182 4.54 -8.14 8.89
CA GLY A 182 5.33 -7.08 8.26
C GLY A 182 4.48 -5.87 7.88
N ALA A 183 3.31 -6.09 7.27
CA ALA A 183 2.38 -5.00 6.95
C ALA A 183 1.83 -4.32 8.21
N ARG A 184 1.49 -5.09 9.25
CA ARG A 184 1.08 -4.57 10.56
C ARG A 184 2.18 -3.72 11.18
N PHE A 185 3.42 -4.20 11.20
CA PHE A 185 4.56 -3.43 11.70
C PHE A 185 4.74 -2.12 10.92
N GLN A 186 4.68 -2.18 9.58
CA GLN A 186 4.80 -0.99 8.73
C GLN A 186 3.69 0.03 9.05
N GLY A 187 2.45 -0.42 9.19
CA GLY A 187 1.32 0.44 9.56
C GLY A 187 1.54 1.18 10.88
N LYS A 188 1.98 0.44 11.91
CA LYS A 188 2.34 1.01 13.22
C LYS A 188 3.48 2.01 13.12
N HIS A 189 4.52 1.65 12.36
CA HIS A 189 5.70 2.48 12.19
C HIS A 189 5.36 3.81 11.50
N VAL A 190 4.62 3.75 10.39
CA VAL A 190 4.15 4.93 9.65
C VAL A 190 3.30 5.83 10.52
N ALA A 191 2.29 5.29 11.21
CA ALA A 191 1.42 6.06 12.08
C ALA A 191 2.19 6.74 13.23
N GLY A 192 3.17 6.03 13.82
CA GLY A 192 4.05 6.57 14.84
C GLY A 192 4.95 7.71 14.36
N ILE A 193 5.46 7.65 13.12
CA ILE A 193 6.22 8.76 12.52
C ILE A 193 5.30 9.94 12.20
N ALA A 194 4.14 9.69 11.60
CA ALA A 194 3.17 10.73 11.27
C ALA A 194 2.70 11.51 12.51
N ALA A 195 2.45 10.80 13.61
CA ALA A 195 2.09 11.42 14.89
C ALA A 195 3.18 12.36 15.43
N LYS A 196 4.46 12.07 15.18
CA LYS A 196 5.58 12.95 15.58
C LYS A 196 5.72 14.17 14.69
N LEU A 197 5.39 14.06 13.40
CA LEU A 197 5.47 15.17 12.45
C LEU A 197 4.26 16.12 12.54
N SER A 198 3.12 15.61 13.01
CA SER A 198 1.87 16.39 13.14
C SER A 198 1.70 17.04 14.52
N ALA A 199 2.68 16.89 15.41
CA ALA A 199 2.66 17.39 16.78
C ALA A 199 3.20 18.83 16.88
#